data_AF-A0A3R6Y2A5-F1
#
_entry.id   AF-A0A3R6Y2A5-F1
#
_cell.length_a   1.000
_cell.length_b   1.000
_cell.length_c   1.000
_cell.angle_alpha   90.00
_cell.angle_beta   90.00
_cell.angle_gamma   90.00
#
_symmetry.space_group_name_H-M   'P 1'
#
loop_
_entity.id
_entity.type
_entity.pdbx_description
1 polymer ?
#
loop_
_entity_poly.entity_id
_entity_poly.type
_entity_poly.pdbx_seq_one_letter_code
_entity_poly.pdbx_strand_id
1 'polypeptide(L)'
;MPPILLDFDASTVTIFWRNTGATKYDVQWKKAQDDGWTSLSLSGSLMKKKNIEAGTAYHFRVKEEGVSSFGDPLEWVHPNVGSNQQPVAPQVIMEIMPNDVNLLSATVKWNDTTATPPFEVQYLLMDGISDWITATSTASSTAIKKKNLPAKGVPYAFRYRAVTSTNPLWSRAAGPVLLPAPASALTRAIAPTLLTPSGSSVSSPSLGGKVIGLYFSAHWCGPCRQFTPMLAQFYHSMQQLGKPFEVVFVSSDRSQRDFDGYLREMPWLAVPYESDEREALEARHEIRGIPTLKIINTQGAVVDADARQRPLTAATFDRWYAQSYSS
;
A
#
# COMPACT_ATOMS: atom_id res chain seq x y z
N MET A 1 -13.34 3.24 24.76
CA MET A 1 -13.45 3.98 23.48
C MET A 1 -14.78 3.67 22.80
N PRO A 2 -15.41 4.62 22.09
CA PRO A 2 -16.57 4.30 21.27
C PRO A 2 -16.14 3.50 20.03
N PRO A 3 -16.85 2.41 19.65
CA PRO A 3 -16.70 1.80 18.35
C PRO A 3 -17.48 2.58 17.28
N ILE A 4 -17.18 2.33 16.01
CA ILE A 4 -17.80 2.95 14.83
C ILE A 4 -18.39 1.83 13.94
N LEU A 5 -19.55 2.11 13.36
CA LEU A 5 -20.20 1.27 12.36
C LEU A 5 -19.38 1.26 11.04
N LEU A 6 -18.85 0.10 10.67
CA LEU A 6 -18.12 -0.07 9.40
C LEU A 6 -19.07 -0.43 8.26
N ASP A 7 -19.78 -1.56 8.41
CA ASP A 7 -20.86 -1.98 7.52
C ASP A 7 -21.90 -2.81 8.28
N PHE A 8 -22.96 -3.18 7.59
CA PHE A 8 -23.99 -4.12 8.03
C PHE A 8 -24.52 -4.84 6.79
N ASP A 9 -25.25 -5.94 6.98
CA ASP A 9 -26.11 -6.57 5.99
C ASP A 9 -27.43 -7.00 6.65
N ALA A 10 -28.33 -7.67 5.93
CA ALA A 10 -29.67 -8.02 6.42
C ALA A 10 -29.67 -8.74 7.80
N SER A 11 -28.60 -9.44 8.18
CA SER A 11 -28.54 -10.22 9.44
C SER A 11 -27.28 -9.99 10.27
N THR A 12 -26.39 -9.09 9.85
CA THR A 12 -25.09 -8.90 10.51
C THR A 12 -24.67 -7.43 10.55
N VAL A 13 -23.78 -7.11 11.49
CA VAL A 13 -23.14 -5.79 11.60
C VAL A 13 -21.64 -5.97 11.81
N THR A 14 -20.85 -5.11 11.16
CA THR A 14 -19.41 -5.01 11.37
C THR A 14 -19.11 -3.67 12.04
N ILE A 15 -18.52 -3.72 13.22
CA ILE A 15 -18.02 -2.56 13.95
C ILE A 15 -16.50 -2.62 14.03
N PHE A 16 -15.86 -1.46 14.11
CA PHE A 16 -14.43 -1.34 14.40
C PHE A 16 -14.20 -0.27 15.47
N TRP A 17 -12.99 -0.25 16.02
CA TRP A 17 -12.55 0.81 16.93
C TRP A 17 -11.09 1.14 16.65
N ARG A 18 -10.60 2.24 17.24
CA ARG A 18 -9.19 2.61 17.16
C ARG A 18 -8.32 1.45 17.67
N ASN A 19 -7.28 1.08 16.91
CA ASN A 19 -6.23 0.23 17.46
C ASN A 19 -5.24 1.10 18.25
N THR A 20 -5.05 0.79 19.53
CA THR A 20 -4.12 1.47 20.45
C THR A 20 -2.83 0.69 20.68
N GLY A 21 -2.70 -0.51 20.08
CA GLY A 21 -1.60 -1.43 20.34
C GLY A 21 -1.85 -2.42 21.48
N ALA A 22 -3.03 -2.38 22.12
CA ALA A 22 -3.40 -3.36 23.13
C ALA A 22 -3.47 -4.78 22.53
N THR A 23 -3.05 -5.77 23.31
CA THR A 23 -3.03 -7.19 22.92
C THR A 23 -4.41 -7.82 22.82
N LYS A 24 -5.38 -7.32 23.60
CA LYS A 24 -6.80 -7.67 23.53
C LYS A 24 -7.70 -6.48 23.87
N TYR A 25 -8.93 -6.59 23.38
CA TYR A 25 -10.04 -5.67 23.66
C TYR A 25 -11.24 -6.48 24.14
N ASP A 26 -11.87 -6.03 25.22
CA ASP A 26 -13.16 -6.54 25.66
C ASP A 26 -14.27 -5.76 24.94
N VAL A 27 -15.09 -6.49 24.19
CA VAL A 27 -16.22 -5.97 23.43
C VAL A 27 -17.51 -6.47 24.05
N GLN A 28 -18.46 -5.55 24.25
CA GLN A 28 -19.79 -5.88 24.75
C GLN A 28 -20.89 -5.36 23.83
N TRP A 29 -21.98 -6.11 23.75
CA TRP A 29 -23.18 -5.72 23.02
C TRP A 29 -24.46 -6.20 23.71
N LYS A 30 -25.58 -5.52 23.42
CA LYS A 30 -26.94 -5.91 23.83
C LYS A 30 -27.98 -5.28 22.89
N LYS A 31 -29.23 -5.75 22.88
CA LYS A 31 -30.33 -4.90 22.37
C LYS A 31 -30.54 -3.75 23.34
N ALA A 32 -30.98 -2.59 22.87
CA ALA A 32 -31.18 -1.41 23.73
C ALA A 32 -32.16 -1.68 24.90
N GLN A 33 -33.17 -2.53 24.63
CA GLN A 33 -34.20 -2.99 25.57
C GLN A 33 -33.78 -4.08 26.56
N ASP A 34 -32.64 -4.75 26.35
CA ASP A 34 -32.16 -5.82 27.23
C ASP A 34 -31.35 -5.21 28.37
N ASP A 35 -31.42 -5.75 29.60
CA ASP A 35 -30.56 -5.26 30.70
C ASP A 35 -29.14 -5.83 30.67
N GLY A 36 -28.99 -7.09 30.23
CA GLY A 36 -27.73 -7.84 30.25
C GLY A 36 -26.82 -7.54 29.06
N TRP A 37 -25.51 -7.43 29.31
CA TRP A 37 -24.48 -7.32 28.28
C TRP A 37 -23.88 -8.69 27.94
N THR A 38 -23.87 -9.04 26.65
CA THR A 38 -23.04 -10.15 26.15
C THR A 38 -21.61 -9.65 25.94
N SER A 39 -20.60 -10.47 26.27
CA SER A 39 -19.18 -10.09 26.23
C SER A 39 -18.36 -11.04 25.34
N LEU A 40 -17.31 -10.50 24.71
CA LEU A 40 -16.29 -11.25 23.97
C LEU A 40 -14.95 -10.52 24.08
N SER A 41 -13.84 -11.24 24.26
CA SER A 41 -12.49 -10.66 24.21
C SER A 41 -11.84 -11.00 22.86
N LEU A 42 -11.22 -10.01 22.20
CA LEU A 42 -10.70 -10.08 20.84
C LEU A 42 -9.29 -9.48 20.74
N SER A 43 -8.40 -10.11 19.97
CA SER A 43 -7.03 -9.61 19.73
C SER A 43 -6.90 -8.58 18.59
N GLY A 44 -8.01 -8.19 17.97
CA GLY A 44 -8.05 -7.24 16.85
C GLY A 44 -9.12 -6.18 17.05
N SER A 45 -8.99 -5.04 16.35
CA SER A 45 -9.85 -3.86 16.52
C SER A 45 -11.12 -3.85 15.64
N LEU A 46 -11.64 -5.03 15.32
CA LEU A 46 -12.75 -5.27 14.38
C LEU A 46 -13.61 -6.43 14.90
N MET A 47 -14.94 -6.28 14.85
CA MET A 47 -15.88 -7.35 15.17
C MET A 47 -17.01 -7.41 14.14
N LYS A 48 -17.28 -8.59 13.58
CA LYS A 48 -18.52 -8.88 12.85
C LYS A 48 -19.48 -9.69 13.73
N LYS A 49 -20.62 -9.10 14.11
CA LYS A 49 -21.70 -9.76 14.85
C LYS A 49 -22.77 -10.26 13.87
N LYS A 50 -23.09 -11.55 13.96
CA LYS A 50 -24.19 -12.19 13.21
C LYS A 50 -25.49 -12.19 14.03
N ASN A 51 -26.62 -12.52 13.39
CA ASN A 51 -27.93 -12.61 14.02
C ASN A 51 -28.33 -11.26 14.67
N ILE A 52 -28.32 -10.21 13.85
CA ILE A 52 -28.89 -8.89 14.14
C ILE A 52 -30.29 -8.86 13.52
N GLU A 53 -31.28 -8.41 14.30
CA GLU A 53 -32.68 -8.31 13.88
C GLU A 53 -32.96 -6.95 13.25
N ALA A 54 -33.63 -6.94 12.10
CA ALA A 54 -34.01 -5.72 11.39
C ALA A 54 -34.94 -4.85 12.26
N GLY A 55 -34.77 -3.52 12.19
CA GLY A 55 -35.53 -2.55 12.97
C GLY A 55 -35.17 -2.49 14.46
N THR A 56 -34.27 -3.35 14.94
CA THR A 56 -33.92 -3.45 16.37
C THR A 56 -32.76 -2.53 16.72
N ALA A 57 -32.86 -1.85 17.87
CA ALA A 57 -31.80 -1.02 18.44
C ALA A 57 -30.78 -1.88 19.21
N TYR A 58 -29.49 -1.63 18.98
CA TYR A 58 -28.37 -2.31 19.62
C TYR A 58 -27.35 -1.31 20.14
N HIS A 59 -26.77 -1.60 21.31
CA HIS A 59 -25.67 -0.84 21.88
C HIS A 59 -24.40 -1.69 21.83
N PHE A 60 -23.27 -1.11 21.40
CA PHE A 60 -21.95 -1.75 21.36
C PHE A 60 -20.92 -0.91 22.10
N ARG A 61 -20.09 -1.50 22.96
CA ARG A 61 -19.05 -0.76 23.69
C ARG A 61 -17.75 -1.55 23.81
N VAL A 62 -16.62 -0.84 23.87
CA VAL A 62 -15.28 -1.44 23.85
C VAL A 62 -14.36 -0.80 24.89
N LYS A 63 -13.52 -1.65 25.48
CA LYS A 63 -12.33 -1.27 26.25
C LYS A 63 -11.14 -2.17 25.90
N GLU A 64 -9.96 -1.75 26.31
CA GLU A 64 -8.76 -2.58 26.32
C GLU A 64 -8.80 -3.57 27.50
N GLU A 65 -8.21 -4.75 27.34
CA GLU A 65 -8.07 -5.72 28.44
C GLU A 65 -7.29 -5.08 29.59
N GLY A 66 -7.82 -5.17 30.82
CA GLY A 66 -7.25 -4.54 32.01
C GLY A 66 -7.72 -3.12 32.33
N VAL A 67 -8.39 -2.41 31.40
CA VAL A 67 -9.03 -1.12 31.72
C VAL A 67 -10.29 -1.34 32.56
N SER A 68 -10.54 -0.48 33.56
CA SER A 68 -11.64 -0.66 34.52
C SER A 68 -13.02 -0.38 33.91
N SER A 69 -13.17 0.69 33.13
CA SER A 69 -14.42 1.13 32.52
C SER A 69 -14.50 0.82 31.02
N PHE A 70 -15.72 0.67 30.51
CA PHE A 70 -15.99 0.72 29.07
C PHE A 70 -16.08 2.18 28.62
N GLY A 71 -15.75 2.44 27.34
CA GLY A 71 -16.10 3.72 26.73
C GLY A 71 -17.59 3.85 26.44
N ASP A 72 -17.96 5.02 25.94
CA ASP A 72 -19.31 5.33 25.50
C ASP A 72 -19.81 4.32 24.47
N PRO A 73 -21.08 3.88 24.56
CA PRO A 73 -21.63 2.93 23.61
C PRO A 73 -21.90 3.59 22.25
N LEU A 74 -21.61 2.87 21.18
CA LEU A 74 -22.23 3.09 19.89
C LEU A 74 -23.68 2.64 19.97
N GLU A 75 -24.60 3.58 19.87
CA GLU A 75 -26.04 3.34 19.75
C GLU A 75 -26.41 3.27 18.26
N TRP A 76 -27.04 2.18 17.83
CA TRP A 76 -27.37 1.96 16.42
C TRP A 76 -28.66 1.15 16.26
N VAL A 77 -29.53 1.60 15.35
CA VAL A 77 -30.74 0.87 14.94
C VAL A 77 -30.46 0.17 13.62
N HIS A 78 -30.62 -1.16 13.57
CA HIS A 78 -30.43 -1.91 12.33
C HIS A 78 -31.51 -1.54 11.31
N PRO A 79 -31.16 -1.02 10.12
CA PRO A 79 -32.16 -0.67 9.12
C PRO A 79 -32.92 -1.91 8.62
N ASN A 80 -34.16 -1.71 8.17
CA ASN A 80 -34.95 -2.76 7.54
C ASN A 80 -34.43 -3.07 6.12
N VAL A 81 -33.41 -3.92 6.03
CA VAL A 81 -32.77 -4.34 4.78
C VAL A 81 -33.17 -5.76 4.41
N GLY A 82 -33.72 -5.94 3.20
CA GLY A 82 -33.97 -7.26 2.63
C GLY A 82 -32.67 -7.98 2.26
N SER A 83 -32.69 -9.32 2.29
CA SER A 83 -31.54 -10.12 1.86
C SER A 83 -31.05 -9.71 0.48
N ASN A 84 -29.74 -9.55 0.31
CA ASN A 84 -29.05 -9.14 -0.92
C ASN A 84 -29.38 -7.74 -1.50
N GLN A 85 -29.99 -6.82 -0.74
CA GLN A 85 -30.29 -5.46 -1.23
C GLN A 85 -29.09 -4.49 -1.24
N GLN A 86 -27.96 -4.85 -0.63
CA GLN A 86 -26.77 -4.01 -0.63
C GLN A 86 -25.80 -4.37 -1.77
N PRO A 87 -25.15 -3.38 -2.39
CA PRO A 87 -24.06 -3.64 -3.32
C PRO A 87 -22.90 -4.39 -2.64
N VAL A 88 -22.23 -5.24 -3.43
CA VAL A 88 -21.06 -6.01 -2.96
C VAL A 88 -19.94 -5.10 -2.50
N ALA A 89 -19.11 -5.55 -1.56
CA ALA A 89 -17.91 -4.81 -1.15
C ALA A 89 -16.99 -4.60 -2.37
N PRO A 90 -16.47 -3.39 -2.61
CA PRO A 90 -15.56 -3.16 -3.72
C PRO A 90 -14.24 -3.93 -3.54
N GLN A 91 -13.56 -4.22 -4.64
CA GLN A 91 -12.19 -4.69 -4.65
C GLN A 91 -11.25 -3.48 -4.60
N VAL A 92 -10.25 -3.53 -3.72
CA VAL A 92 -9.27 -2.45 -3.53
C VAL A 92 -7.90 -2.95 -3.97
N ILE A 93 -7.31 -2.28 -4.96
CA ILE A 93 -5.98 -2.57 -5.49
C ILE A 93 -5.08 -1.38 -5.18
N MET A 94 -4.00 -1.62 -4.43
CA MET A 94 -3.02 -0.59 -4.11
C MET A 94 -2.12 -0.31 -5.31
N GLU A 95 -2.13 0.91 -5.84
CA GLU A 95 -1.40 1.26 -7.05
C GLU A 95 -0.19 2.15 -6.76
N ILE A 96 0.91 1.83 -7.45
CA ILE A 96 2.07 2.69 -7.57
C ILE A 96 1.74 3.78 -8.61
N MET A 97 1.99 5.04 -8.27
CA MET A 97 1.68 6.20 -9.12
C MET A 97 2.91 6.58 -9.97
N PRO A 98 2.94 6.44 -11.31
CA PRO A 98 4.17 6.62 -12.09
C PRO A 98 4.81 8.01 -12.04
N ASN A 99 4.02 9.06 -11.75
CA ASN A 99 4.46 10.46 -11.70
C ASN A 99 4.52 11.02 -10.26
N ASP A 100 4.27 10.18 -9.25
CA ASP A 100 4.10 10.55 -7.85
C ASP A 100 4.33 9.28 -7.01
N VAL A 101 5.55 8.72 -7.08
CA VAL A 101 5.77 7.27 -6.91
C VAL A 101 5.80 6.80 -5.45
N ASN A 102 4.84 7.26 -4.66
CA ASN A 102 4.54 6.77 -3.32
C ASN A 102 3.30 5.86 -3.35
N LEU A 103 2.99 5.22 -2.22
CA LEU A 103 1.86 4.29 -2.09
C LEU A 103 0.55 4.97 -1.66
N LEU A 104 0.42 6.27 -1.92
CA LEU A 104 -0.73 7.07 -1.49
C LEU A 104 -1.94 6.95 -2.43
N SER A 105 -2.01 5.90 -3.25
CA SER A 105 -3.11 5.70 -4.19
C SER A 105 -3.70 4.28 -4.16
N ALA A 106 -5.02 4.22 -4.16
CA ALA A 106 -5.77 2.98 -4.30
C ALA A 106 -6.77 3.09 -5.45
N THR A 107 -6.84 2.05 -6.28
CA THR A 107 -7.91 1.88 -7.24
C THR A 107 -8.98 0.98 -6.63
N VAL A 108 -10.20 1.49 -6.61
CA VAL A 108 -11.38 0.84 -6.05
C VAL A 108 -12.26 0.44 -7.23
N LYS A 109 -12.57 -0.85 -7.36
CA LYS A 109 -13.40 -1.42 -8.44
C LYS A 109 -14.57 -2.19 -7.86
N TRP A 110 -15.70 -2.20 -8.54
CA TRP A 110 -16.86 -3.02 -8.17
C TRP A 110 -17.55 -3.60 -9.41
N ASN A 111 -18.30 -4.67 -9.19
CA ASN A 111 -18.97 -5.43 -10.24
C ASN A 111 -20.49 -5.31 -10.13
N ASP A 112 -20.98 -4.09 -9.86
CA ASP A 112 -22.42 -3.80 -9.84
C ASP A 112 -22.92 -3.65 -11.27
N THR A 113 -23.76 -4.59 -11.70
CA THR A 113 -24.43 -4.60 -13.00
C THR A 113 -25.87 -4.08 -12.92
N THR A 114 -26.34 -3.74 -11.71
CA THR A 114 -27.73 -3.35 -11.43
C THR A 114 -27.91 -1.85 -11.32
N ALA A 115 -26.88 -1.15 -10.86
CA ALA A 115 -26.86 0.30 -10.72
C ALA A 115 -26.24 1.02 -11.93
N THR A 116 -26.86 2.13 -12.33
CA THR A 116 -26.30 3.06 -13.33
C THR A 116 -25.53 4.21 -12.66
N PRO A 117 -24.46 4.73 -13.30
CA PRO A 117 -23.76 5.93 -12.82
C PRO A 117 -24.66 7.19 -12.84
N PRO A 118 -24.30 8.26 -12.10
CA PRO A 118 -23.06 8.42 -11.34
C PRO A 118 -23.04 7.66 -10.02
N PHE A 119 -21.84 7.28 -9.58
CA PHE A 119 -21.61 6.66 -8.28
C PHE A 119 -20.94 7.65 -7.30
N GLU A 120 -21.36 7.58 -6.04
CA GLU A 120 -20.64 8.17 -4.92
C GLU A 120 -19.74 7.12 -4.28
N VAL A 121 -18.48 7.46 -4.03
CA VAL A 121 -17.51 6.60 -3.35
C VAL A 121 -16.98 7.34 -2.12
N GLN A 122 -16.95 6.65 -0.99
CA GLN A 122 -16.41 7.15 0.27
C GLN A 122 -15.25 6.27 0.75
N TYR A 123 -14.34 6.89 1.50
CA TYR A 123 -13.26 6.21 2.20
C TYR A 123 -13.23 6.63 3.67
N LEU A 124 -12.73 5.75 4.53
CA LEU A 124 -12.65 5.94 5.97
C LEU A 124 -11.22 5.67 6.44
N LEU A 125 -10.66 6.57 7.26
CA LEU A 125 -9.45 6.27 8.04
C LEU A 125 -9.88 5.46 9.25
N MET A 126 -9.34 4.25 9.42
CA MET A 126 -9.67 3.38 10.56
C MET A 126 -8.88 3.75 11.83
N ASP A 127 -8.81 5.05 12.13
CA ASP A 127 -8.20 5.61 13.34
C ASP A 127 -9.19 5.68 14.53
N GLY A 128 -10.46 5.37 14.30
CA GLY A 128 -11.53 5.39 15.31
C GLY A 128 -11.97 6.79 15.74
N ILE A 129 -11.67 7.82 14.95
CA ILE A 129 -12.08 9.22 15.19
C ILE A 129 -12.61 9.87 13.90
N SER A 130 -12.03 9.51 12.75
CA SER A 130 -12.45 10.01 11.44
C SER A 130 -13.83 9.45 11.03
N ASP A 131 -14.63 10.31 10.40
CA ASP A 131 -15.85 9.93 9.69
C ASP A 131 -15.57 9.45 8.26
N TRP A 132 -16.61 8.96 7.58
CA TRP A 132 -16.55 8.64 6.16
C TRP A 132 -16.40 9.90 5.29
N ILE A 133 -15.36 9.93 4.46
CA ILE A 133 -14.99 11.06 3.60
C ILE A 133 -15.35 10.73 2.14
N THR A 134 -16.07 11.61 1.45
CA THR A 134 -16.36 11.46 0.01
C THR A 134 -15.10 11.59 -0.82
N ALA A 135 -14.77 10.53 -1.56
CA ALA A 135 -13.69 10.51 -2.55
C ALA A 135 -14.14 11.10 -3.89
N THR A 136 -15.40 10.86 -4.28
CA THR A 136 -16.08 11.46 -5.44
C THR A 136 -17.59 11.19 -5.34
N SER A 137 -18.42 12.05 -5.92
CA SER A 137 -19.87 11.89 -6.08
C SER A 137 -20.31 11.73 -7.55
N THR A 138 -19.36 11.70 -8.49
CA THR A 138 -19.61 11.81 -9.93
C THR A 138 -18.93 10.70 -10.75
N ALA A 139 -18.59 9.57 -10.13
CA ALA A 139 -17.91 8.48 -10.82
C ALA A 139 -18.79 7.89 -11.92
N SER A 140 -18.34 8.00 -13.18
CA SER A 140 -19.07 7.54 -14.38
C SER A 140 -18.83 6.07 -14.73
N SER A 141 -17.96 5.37 -13.97
CA SER A 141 -17.63 3.97 -14.18
C SER A 141 -17.54 3.23 -12.84
N THR A 142 -17.53 1.90 -12.89
CA THR A 142 -17.39 1.05 -11.69
C THR A 142 -15.94 0.91 -11.19
N ALA A 143 -15.06 1.82 -11.60
CA ALA A 143 -13.69 1.92 -11.13
C ALA A 143 -13.32 3.39 -10.86
N ILE A 144 -12.72 3.66 -9.70
CA ILE A 144 -12.10 4.97 -9.40
C ILE A 144 -10.67 4.78 -8.90
N LYS A 145 -9.82 5.79 -9.10
CA LYS A 145 -8.49 5.85 -8.51
C LYS A 145 -8.42 7.01 -7.51
N LYS A 146 -8.42 6.70 -6.21
CA LYS A 146 -8.24 7.70 -5.15
C LYS A 146 -6.74 7.89 -4.91
N LYS A 147 -6.21 9.05 -5.31
CA LYS A 147 -4.85 9.51 -4.99
C LYS A 147 -4.83 10.26 -3.64
N ASN A 148 -3.64 10.58 -3.14
CA ASN A 148 -3.43 11.38 -1.93
C ASN A 148 -4.19 10.79 -0.71
N LEU A 149 -4.07 9.48 -0.50
CA LEU A 149 -4.46 8.81 0.73
C LEU A 149 -3.39 9.06 1.81
N PRO A 150 -3.72 9.48 3.04
CA PRO A 150 -2.70 9.74 4.06
C PRO A 150 -1.87 8.50 4.48
N ALA A 151 -0.55 8.49 4.23
CA ALA A 151 0.35 7.46 4.81
C ALA A 151 0.66 7.74 6.28
N LYS A 152 -0.32 7.48 7.15
CA LYS A 152 -0.18 7.56 8.61
C LYS A 152 -0.02 6.18 9.30
N GLY A 153 0.20 5.10 8.53
CA GLY A 153 0.20 3.73 9.05
C GLY A 153 -1.19 3.25 9.54
N VAL A 154 -2.25 4.00 9.24
CA VAL A 154 -3.64 3.68 9.58
C VAL A 154 -4.29 2.90 8.42
N PRO A 155 -5.06 1.83 8.67
CA PRO A 155 -5.82 1.15 7.62
C PRO A 155 -6.97 1.99 7.08
N TYR A 156 -7.40 1.64 5.87
CA TYR A 156 -8.53 2.26 5.17
C TYR A 156 -9.69 1.30 4.99
N ALA A 157 -10.90 1.85 4.88
CA ALA A 157 -12.03 1.14 4.29
C ALA A 157 -12.66 1.98 3.16
N PHE A 158 -13.22 1.31 2.16
CA PHE A 158 -13.91 1.95 1.03
C PHE A 158 -15.33 1.42 0.88
N ARG A 159 -16.26 2.27 0.44
CA ARG A 159 -17.64 1.91 0.08
C ARG A 159 -18.16 2.77 -1.06
N TYR A 160 -19.16 2.30 -1.79
CA TYR A 160 -19.82 3.08 -2.85
C TYR A 160 -21.35 2.96 -2.79
N ARG A 161 -22.05 3.82 -3.52
CA ARG A 161 -23.46 3.69 -3.86
C ARG A 161 -23.75 4.35 -5.20
N ALA A 162 -24.85 4.00 -5.84
CA ALA A 162 -25.40 4.80 -6.93
C ALA A 162 -25.93 6.12 -6.38
N VAL A 163 -25.82 7.21 -7.14
CA VAL A 163 -26.46 8.48 -6.82
C VAL A 163 -27.82 8.52 -7.50
N THR A 164 -28.89 8.54 -6.71
CA THR A 164 -30.27 8.60 -7.19
C THR A 164 -31.06 9.60 -6.35
N SER A 165 -32.31 9.91 -6.74
CA SER A 165 -33.21 10.73 -5.93
C SER A 165 -33.49 10.17 -4.53
N THR A 166 -33.32 8.85 -4.33
CA THR A 166 -33.53 8.17 -3.05
C THR A 166 -32.24 7.80 -2.33
N ASN A 167 -31.07 7.91 -2.99
CA ASN A 167 -29.75 7.53 -2.50
C ASN A 167 -29.71 6.14 -1.82
N PRO A 168 -29.58 5.03 -2.59
CA PRO A 168 -29.59 3.67 -2.06
C PRO A 168 -28.55 3.42 -0.96
N LEU A 169 -28.74 2.31 -0.25
CA LEU A 169 -27.82 1.82 0.76
C LEU A 169 -26.39 1.77 0.23
N TRP A 170 -25.46 2.11 1.11
CA TRP A 170 -24.04 1.89 0.86
C TRP A 170 -23.75 0.41 0.62
N SER A 171 -22.78 0.16 -0.26
CA SER A 171 -22.13 -1.14 -0.37
C SER A 171 -21.60 -1.61 0.98
N ARG A 172 -21.38 -2.91 1.10
CA ARG A 172 -20.48 -3.43 2.15
C ARG A 172 -19.10 -2.76 2.06
N ALA A 173 -18.39 -2.70 3.17
CA ALA A 173 -17.10 -2.01 3.24
C ALA A 173 -15.97 -2.93 2.79
N ALA A 174 -15.03 -2.38 2.01
CA ALA A 174 -13.80 -3.04 1.63
C ALA A 174 -12.64 -2.53 2.51
N GLY A 175 -12.35 -3.28 3.57
CA GLY A 175 -11.28 -3.01 4.52
C GLY A 175 -11.33 -3.95 5.73
N PRO A 176 -10.36 -3.84 6.67
CA PRO A 176 -9.25 -2.89 6.68
C PRO A 176 -8.20 -3.16 5.57
N VAL A 177 -7.79 -2.11 4.86
CA VAL A 177 -6.69 -2.11 3.88
C VAL A 177 -5.56 -1.23 4.40
N LEU A 178 -4.46 -1.84 4.86
CA LEU A 178 -3.30 -1.08 5.30
C LEU A 178 -2.45 -0.64 4.10
N LEU A 179 -2.05 0.64 4.04
CA LEU A 179 -1.06 1.10 3.07
C LEU A 179 0.28 0.40 3.36
N PRO A 180 0.91 -0.26 2.37
CA PRO A 180 2.15 -0.99 2.63
C PRO A 180 3.26 -0.04 3.09
N ALA A 181 4.05 -0.46 4.09
CA ALA A 181 5.14 0.35 4.63
C ALA A 181 6.25 0.60 3.58
N PRO A 182 7.06 1.68 3.68
CA PRO A 182 8.11 1.99 2.70
C PRO A 182 9.04 0.83 2.36
N ALA A 183 9.44 0.00 3.35
CA ALA A 183 10.22 -1.21 3.11
C ALA A 183 9.55 -2.20 2.13
N SER A 184 8.24 -2.39 2.23
CA SER A 184 7.44 -3.21 1.30
C SER A 184 7.08 -2.49 -0.02
N ALA A 185 7.22 -1.16 -0.05
CA ALA A 185 7.19 -0.39 -1.28
C ALA A 185 8.47 -0.65 -2.08
N LEU A 186 9.62 -0.52 -1.43
CA LEU A 186 10.92 -0.78 -1.99
C LEU A 186 11.04 -2.23 -2.49
N THR A 187 10.63 -3.23 -1.69
CA THR A 187 10.53 -4.63 -2.13
C THR A 187 9.79 -4.83 -3.47
N ARG A 188 8.74 -4.05 -3.74
CA ARG A 188 7.99 -4.11 -5.02
C ARG A 188 8.53 -3.19 -6.10
N ALA A 189 9.41 -2.25 -5.77
CA ALA A 189 10.05 -1.37 -6.73
C ALA A 189 11.37 -1.96 -7.26
N ILE A 190 12.04 -2.78 -6.45
CA ILE A 190 13.17 -3.67 -6.81
C ILE A 190 12.70 -5.14 -6.72
N ALA A 191 13.38 -5.99 -5.94
CA ALA A 191 13.01 -7.38 -5.67
C ALA A 191 13.15 -7.66 -4.15
N PRO A 192 12.46 -8.66 -3.56
CA PRO A 192 12.53 -8.97 -2.12
C PRO A 192 13.91 -9.41 -1.64
N THR A 193 14.65 -10.11 -2.51
CA THR A 193 15.98 -10.65 -2.24
C THR A 193 16.94 -10.15 -3.31
N LEU A 194 18.10 -9.67 -2.87
CA LEU A 194 19.21 -9.23 -3.69
C LEU A 194 20.45 -10.07 -3.39
N LEU A 195 21.43 -10.04 -4.27
CA LEU A 195 22.76 -10.64 -4.08
C LEU A 195 23.81 -9.53 -3.99
N THR A 196 24.80 -9.74 -3.13
CA THR A 196 26.10 -9.03 -3.17
C THR A 196 26.97 -9.57 -4.32
N PRO A 197 28.05 -8.87 -4.71
CA PRO A 197 29.02 -9.38 -5.70
C PRO A 197 29.68 -10.71 -5.31
N SER A 198 29.70 -11.06 -4.01
CA SER A 198 30.15 -12.35 -3.50
C SER A 198 29.07 -13.45 -3.49
N GLY A 199 27.86 -13.17 -4.01
CA GLY A 199 26.73 -14.11 -4.05
C GLY A 199 25.97 -14.26 -2.74
N SER A 200 26.29 -13.47 -1.70
CA SER A 200 25.58 -13.50 -0.41
C SER A 200 24.27 -12.72 -0.49
N SER A 201 23.17 -13.31 -0.01
CA SER A 201 21.82 -12.71 -0.07
C SER A 201 21.62 -11.54 0.90
N VAL A 202 20.90 -10.51 0.44
CA VAL A 202 20.53 -9.30 1.18
C VAL A 202 19.03 -9.04 0.98
N SER A 203 18.32 -8.66 2.04
CA SER A 203 16.88 -8.37 1.99
C SER A 203 16.64 -6.91 1.61
N SER A 204 15.82 -6.62 0.59
CA SER A 204 15.61 -5.25 0.12
C SER A 204 15.15 -4.21 1.16
N PRO A 205 14.35 -4.53 2.20
CA PRO A 205 14.11 -3.65 3.35
C PRO A 205 15.37 -3.04 3.99
N SER A 206 16.53 -3.71 3.94
CA SER A 206 17.77 -3.16 4.53
C SER A 206 18.35 -1.98 3.76
N LEU A 207 17.79 -1.65 2.58
CA LEU A 207 18.15 -0.48 1.78
C LEU A 207 17.30 0.76 2.12
N GLY A 208 16.40 0.67 3.10
CA GLY A 208 15.69 1.83 3.65
C GLY A 208 16.67 2.93 4.10
N GLY A 209 16.32 4.18 3.82
CA GLY A 209 17.20 5.34 4.06
C GLY A 209 18.21 5.64 2.94
N LYS A 210 18.31 4.81 1.89
CA LYS A 210 19.15 5.06 0.72
C LYS A 210 18.36 5.54 -0.51
N VAL A 211 19.03 6.31 -1.36
CA VAL A 211 18.65 6.55 -2.76
C VAL A 211 19.16 5.38 -3.59
N ILE A 212 18.32 4.77 -4.41
CA ILE A 212 18.65 3.50 -5.10
C ILE A 212 18.71 3.72 -6.61
N GLY A 213 19.82 3.37 -7.25
CA GLY A 213 19.92 3.28 -8.71
C GLY A 213 19.55 1.89 -9.21
N LEU A 214 18.39 1.71 -9.82
CA LEU A 214 18.06 0.53 -10.61
C LEU A 214 18.80 0.57 -11.95
N TYR A 215 19.78 -0.33 -12.11
CA TYR A 215 20.67 -0.37 -13.26
C TYR A 215 20.34 -1.57 -14.15
N PHE A 216 19.68 -1.33 -15.27
CA PHE A 216 19.35 -2.33 -16.29
C PHE A 216 20.50 -2.44 -17.29
N SER A 217 21.11 -3.63 -17.40
CA SER A 217 22.25 -3.86 -18.30
C SER A 217 22.54 -5.33 -18.56
N ALA A 218 23.45 -5.60 -19.48
CA ALA A 218 23.96 -6.94 -19.74
C ALA A 218 25.41 -6.89 -20.20
N HIS A 219 26.18 -7.94 -19.95
CA HIS A 219 27.58 -8.05 -20.30
C HIS A 219 27.80 -7.99 -21.81
N TRP A 220 26.92 -8.63 -22.58
CA TRP A 220 26.99 -8.66 -24.05
C TRP A 220 26.79 -7.29 -24.70
N CYS A 221 26.15 -6.34 -24.02
CA CYS A 221 25.82 -5.00 -24.52
C CYS A 221 27.05 -4.06 -24.51
N GLY A 222 27.49 -3.62 -25.70
CA GLY A 222 28.66 -2.75 -25.87
C GLY A 222 28.59 -1.42 -25.10
N PRO A 223 27.51 -0.61 -25.25
CA PRO A 223 27.35 0.63 -24.49
C PRO A 223 27.22 0.42 -22.98
N CYS A 224 26.75 -0.76 -22.53
CA CYS A 224 26.66 -1.10 -21.13
C CYS A 224 28.06 -1.18 -20.50
N ARG A 225 28.98 -1.94 -21.12
CA ARG A 225 30.39 -2.06 -20.68
C ARG A 225 31.14 -0.73 -20.65
N GLN A 226 30.71 0.28 -21.41
CA GLN A 226 31.27 1.64 -21.34
C GLN A 226 30.72 2.44 -20.15
N PHE A 227 29.46 2.24 -19.77
CA PHE A 227 28.81 2.99 -18.70
C PHE A 227 29.09 2.43 -17.29
N THR A 228 29.21 1.11 -17.15
CA THR A 228 29.51 0.44 -15.86
C THR A 228 30.69 1.05 -15.10
N PRO A 229 31.89 1.25 -15.71
CA PRO A 229 33.02 1.84 -14.98
C PRO A 229 32.76 3.29 -14.54
N MET A 230 32.01 4.07 -15.32
CA MET A 230 31.62 5.44 -14.94
C MET A 230 30.68 5.42 -13.73
N LEU A 231 29.71 4.51 -13.71
CA LEU A 231 28.78 4.35 -12.60
C LEU A 231 29.49 3.81 -11.34
N ALA A 232 30.46 2.90 -11.48
CA ALA A 232 31.29 2.40 -10.38
C ALA A 232 32.13 3.51 -9.73
N GLN A 233 32.79 4.36 -10.53
CA GLN A 233 33.52 5.52 -10.03
C GLN A 233 32.61 6.49 -9.25
N PHE A 234 31.42 6.77 -9.78
CA PHE A 234 30.42 7.61 -9.11
C PHE A 234 29.92 6.99 -7.81
N TYR A 235 29.61 5.69 -7.82
CA TYR A 235 29.16 4.95 -6.64
C TYR A 235 30.21 5.00 -5.51
N HIS A 236 31.48 4.73 -5.80
CA HIS A 236 32.56 4.87 -4.83
C HIS A 236 32.73 6.32 -4.34
N SER A 237 32.56 7.31 -5.23
CA SER A 237 32.58 8.73 -4.83
C SER A 237 31.45 9.06 -3.85
N MET A 238 30.25 8.49 -4.03
CA MET A 238 29.13 8.70 -3.10
C MET A 238 29.41 8.02 -1.75
N GLN A 239 29.97 6.80 -1.75
CA GLN A 239 30.40 6.11 -0.53
C GLN A 239 31.45 6.92 0.25
N GLN A 240 32.49 7.44 -0.43
CA GLN A 240 33.53 8.27 0.19
C GLN A 240 33.00 9.58 0.79
N LEU A 241 31.94 10.15 0.19
CA LEU A 241 31.25 11.34 0.70
C LEU A 241 30.21 11.01 1.79
N GLY A 242 30.08 9.75 2.23
CA GLY A 242 29.08 9.32 3.21
C GLY A 242 27.63 9.44 2.72
N LYS A 243 27.42 9.59 1.40
CA LYS A 243 26.09 9.78 0.81
C LYS A 243 25.37 8.43 0.73
N PRO A 244 24.11 8.30 1.21
CA PRO A 244 23.40 7.03 1.26
C PRO A 244 22.87 6.66 -0.13
N PHE A 245 23.76 6.18 -0.99
CA PHE A 245 23.48 5.69 -2.33
C PHE A 245 23.63 4.17 -2.38
N GLU A 246 22.76 3.49 -3.11
CA GLU A 246 22.92 2.08 -3.49
C GLU A 246 22.67 1.92 -4.98
N VAL A 247 23.22 0.87 -5.60
CA VAL A 247 22.82 0.44 -6.94
C VAL A 247 22.32 -1.01 -6.88
N VAL A 248 21.27 -1.29 -7.65
CA VAL A 248 20.70 -2.63 -7.82
C VAL A 248 20.72 -2.95 -9.31
N PHE A 249 21.62 -3.86 -9.69
CA PHE A 249 21.76 -4.39 -11.03
C PHE A 249 20.60 -5.33 -11.36
N VAL A 250 19.92 -5.05 -12.47
CA VAL A 250 18.94 -5.93 -13.10
C VAL A 250 19.53 -6.36 -14.43
N SER A 251 19.87 -7.64 -14.52
CA SER A 251 20.58 -8.19 -15.67
C SER A 251 19.62 -8.58 -16.79
N SER A 252 19.98 -8.24 -18.03
CA SER A 252 19.40 -8.80 -19.25
C SER A 252 20.38 -9.79 -19.93
N ASP A 253 21.29 -10.39 -19.15
CA ASP A 253 22.17 -11.47 -19.62
C ASP A 253 21.39 -12.75 -19.90
N ARG A 254 21.97 -13.61 -20.74
CA ARG A 254 21.34 -14.83 -21.29
C ARG A 254 21.83 -16.11 -20.63
N SER A 255 22.75 -16.02 -19.68
CA SER A 255 23.20 -17.15 -18.87
C SER A 255 23.65 -16.67 -17.48
N GLN A 256 23.49 -17.54 -16.48
CA GLN A 256 24.05 -17.35 -15.13
C GLN A 256 25.56 -17.06 -15.17
N ARG A 257 26.29 -17.67 -16.12
CA ARG A 257 27.74 -17.48 -16.27
C ARG A 257 28.10 -16.05 -16.70
N ASP A 258 27.36 -15.48 -17.64
CA ASP A 258 27.59 -14.11 -18.11
C ASP A 258 27.23 -13.10 -17.02
N PHE A 259 26.12 -13.34 -16.32
CA PHE A 259 25.70 -12.59 -15.14
C PHE A 259 26.78 -12.61 -14.05
N ASP A 260 27.25 -13.79 -13.63
CA ASP A 260 28.28 -13.95 -12.62
C ASP A 260 29.61 -13.30 -13.02
N GLY A 261 29.95 -13.35 -14.31
CA GLY A 261 31.15 -12.69 -14.84
C GLY A 261 31.08 -11.18 -14.62
N TYR A 262 29.98 -10.58 -15.05
CA TYR A 262 29.78 -9.13 -15.07
C TYR A 262 29.45 -8.54 -13.69
N LEU A 263 28.73 -9.27 -12.84
CA LEU A 263 28.45 -8.86 -11.46
C LEU A 263 29.76 -8.71 -10.64
N ARG A 264 30.79 -9.52 -10.91
CA ARG A 264 32.10 -9.37 -10.24
C ARG A 264 32.84 -8.08 -10.60
N GLU A 265 32.45 -7.41 -11.69
CA GLU A 265 32.99 -6.09 -12.09
C GLU A 265 32.28 -4.93 -11.35
N MET A 266 31.22 -5.22 -10.59
CA MET A 266 30.34 -4.22 -9.97
C MET A 266 30.48 -4.19 -8.44
N PRO A 267 30.51 -3.00 -7.81
CA PRO A 267 30.67 -2.85 -6.35
C PRO A 267 29.35 -2.85 -5.56
N TRP A 268 28.23 -3.26 -6.18
CA TRP A 268 26.87 -3.06 -5.68
C TRP A 268 26.00 -4.32 -5.79
N LEU A 269 24.73 -4.22 -5.42
CA LEU A 269 23.82 -5.37 -5.34
C LEU A 269 23.20 -5.74 -6.70
N ALA A 270 22.68 -6.96 -6.81
CA ALA A 270 21.96 -7.43 -8.00
C ALA A 270 20.68 -8.21 -7.65
N VAL A 271 19.71 -8.21 -8.56
CA VAL A 271 18.61 -9.18 -8.53
C VAL A 271 19.17 -10.55 -8.94
N PRO A 272 18.82 -11.67 -8.25
CA PRO A 272 19.26 -13.01 -8.66
C PRO A 272 18.88 -13.31 -10.11
N TYR A 273 19.80 -13.95 -10.86
CA TYR A 273 19.60 -14.25 -12.28
C TYR A 273 18.38 -15.16 -12.54
N GLU A 274 18.19 -16.20 -11.73
CA GLU A 274 17.05 -17.13 -11.78
C GLU A 274 15.76 -16.56 -11.16
N SER A 275 15.65 -15.23 -10.97
CA SER A 275 14.45 -14.60 -10.41
C SER A 275 13.55 -13.98 -11.48
N ASP A 276 12.27 -14.37 -11.47
CA ASP A 276 11.18 -13.79 -12.27
C ASP A 276 11.05 -12.26 -12.11
N GLU A 277 11.55 -11.69 -10.99
CA GLU A 277 11.54 -10.25 -10.77
C GLU A 277 12.40 -9.48 -11.79
N ARG A 278 13.35 -10.11 -12.49
CA ARG A 278 14.10 -9.43 -13.58
C ARG A 278 13.16 -8.96 -14.70
N GLU A 279 12.37 -9.88 -15.25
CA GLU A 279 11.41 -9.57 -16.31
C GLU A 279 10.26 -8.70 -15.78
N ALA A 280 9.79 -8.98 -14.57
CA ALA A 280 8.75 -8.17 -13.94
C ALA A 280 9.21 -6.72 -13.70
N LEU A 281 10.49 -6.49 -13.39
CA LEU A 281 11.08 -5.15 -13.24
C LEU A 281 11.26 -4.43 -14.58
N GLU A 282 11.76 -5.11 -15.61
CA GLU A 282 11.90 -4.53 -16.95
C GLU A 282 10.53 -4.05 -17.47
N ALA A 283 9.48 -4.85 -17.29
CA ALA A 283 8.11 -4.47 -17.63
C ALA A 283 7.56 -3.34 -16.74
N ARG A 284 7.68 -3.46 -15.41
CA ARG A 284 7.19 -2.48 -14.41
C ARG A 284 7.83 -1.09 -14.57
N HIS A 285 9.08 -1.04 -15.00
CA HIS A 285 9.81 0.21 -15.23
C HIS A 285 9.82 0.65 -16.70
N GLU A 286 9.05 0.00 -17.59
CA GLU A 286 8.96 0.32 -19.03
C GLU A 286 10.33 0.40 -19.73
N ILE A 287 11.21 -0.56 -19.46
CA ILE A 287 12.57 -0.58 -20.01
C ILE A 287 12.52 -0.98 -21.49
N ARG A 288 12.97 -0.08 -22.37
CA ARG A 288 12.95 -0.26 -23.84
C ARG A 288 14.32 -0.54 -24.46
N GLY A 289 15.36 -0.56 -23.64
CA GLY A 289 16.74 -0.77 -24.06
C GLY A 289 17.70 -0.68 -22.89
N ILE A 290 18.96 -1.05 -23.13
CA ILE A 290 20.04 -1.03 -22.14
C ILE A 290 21.28 -0.34 -22.74
N PRO A 291 22.13 0.32 -21.93
CA PRO A 291 22.00 0.53 -20.49
C PRO A 291 20.93 1.57 -20.12
N THR A 292 20.17 1.32 -19.05
CA THR A 292 19.29 2.32 -18.41
C THR A 292 19.56 2.36 -16.92
N LEU A 293 19.64 3.57 -16.36
CA LEU A 293 19.73 3.80 -14.91
C LEU A 293 18.51 4.60 -14.48
N LYS A 294 17.66 4.03 -13.63
CA LYS A 294 16.56 4.73 -12.97
C LYS A 294 16.90 4.97 -11.51
N ILE A 295 16.63 6.15 -10.99
CA ILE A 295 16.79 6.45 -9.57
C ILE A 295 15.44 6.31 -8.89
N ILE A 296 15.37 5.51 -7.84
CA ILE A 296 14.20 5.34 -6.99
C ILE A 296 14.50 5.72 -5.53
N ASN A 297 13.53 6.30 -4.84
CA ASN A 297 13.59 6.57 -3.40
C ASN A 297 13.05 5.39 -2.55
N THR A 298 13.06 5.56 -1.22
CA THR A 298 12.64 4.55 -0.24
C THR A 298 11.16 4.14 -0.30
N GLN A 299 10.33 4.87 -1.04
CA GLN A 299 8.90 4.64 -1.24
C GLN A 299 8.60 3.99 -2.60
N GLY A 300 9.62 3.73 -3.44
CA GLY A 300 9.52 3.08 -4.74
C GLY A 300 9.56 4.05 -5.95
N ALA A 301 9.11 5.28 -5.76
CA ALA A 301 9.97 6.46 -5.76
C ALA A 301 10.75 6.84 -7.02
N VAL A 302 10.34 6.55 -8.26
CA VAL A 302 11.12 6.98 -9.45
C VAL A 302 11.33 8.51 -9.45
N VAL A 303 12.55 8.91 -9.11
CA VAL A 303 13.03 10.30 -9.00
C VAL A 303 13.66 10.75 -10.32
N ASP A 304 14.34 9.85 -11.03
CA ASP A 304 14.90 10.11 -12.35
C ASP A 304 14.75 8.88 -13.24
N ALA A 305 14.10 9.04 -14.39
CA ALA A 305 13.75 7.94 -15.29
C ALA A 305 14.86 7.60 -16.30
N ASP A 306 15.85 8.46 -16.50
CA ASP A 306 17.05 8.18 -17.30
C ASP A 306 18.27 8.92 -16.73
N ALA A 307 18.69 8.48 -15.54
CA ALA A 307 19.87 9.03 -14.85
C ALA A 307 21.19 8.79 -15.61
N ARG A 308 21.19 7.92 -16.63
CA ARG A 308 22.36 7.71 -17.50
C ARG A 308 22.73 8.97 -18.29
N GLN A 309 21.74 9.82 -18.60
CA GLN A 309 21.93 11.08 -19.33
C GLN A 309 22.32 12.25 -18.42
N ARG A 310 22.50 12.02 -17.11
CA ARG A 310 22.87 13.06 -16.15
C ARG A 310 24.38 13.07 -15.89
N PRO A 311 24.97 14.23 -15.59
CA PRO A 311 26.31 14.26 -15.02
C PRO A 311 26.34 13.50 -13.68
N LEU A 312 27.14 12.44 -13.60
CA LEU A 312 27.32 11.63 -12.40
C LEU A 312 28.19 12.39 -11.37
N THR A 313 27.58 13.32 -10.65
CA THR A 313 28.25 14.21 -9.69
C THR A 313 27.51 14.28 -8.36
N ALA A 314 28.21 14.70 -7.30
CA ALA A 314 27.61 14.91 -5.98
C ALA A 314 26.37 15.82 -6.01
N ALA A 315 26.40 16.91 -6.79
CA ALA A 315 25.27 17.82 -6.95
C ALA A 315 24.07 17.20 -7.72
N THR A 316 24.30 16.16 -8.53
CA THR A 316 23.21 15.37 -9.12
C THR A 316 22.61 14.44 -8.07
N PHE A 317 23.44 13.75 -7.27
CA PHE A 317 22.95 12.97 -6.12
C PHE A 317 22.13 13.84 -5.16
N ASP A 318 22.60 15.04 -4.81
CA ASP A 318 21.94 15.89 -3.82
C ASP A 318 20.55 16.35 -4.28
N ARG A 319 20.33 16.49 -5.59
CA ARG A 319 18.99 16.72 -6.16
C ARG A 319 18.10 15.48 -6.04
N TRP A 320 18.61 14.29 -6.36
CA TRP A 320 17.87 13.04 -6.18
C TRP A 320 17.53 12.77 -4.71
N TYR A 321 18.47 13.07 -3.80
CA TYR A 321 18.29 12.93 -2.36
C TYR A 321 17.26 13.93 -1.83
N ALA A 322 17.33 15.21 -2.22
CA ALA A 322 16.30 16.18 -1.86
C ALA A 322 14.90 15.72 -2.33
N GLN A 323 14.77 15.32 -3.58
CA GLN A 323 13.50 14.77 -4.13
C GLN A 323 13.07 13.45 -3.48
N SER A 324 13.98 12.72 -2.83
CA SER A 324 13.68 11.50 -2.08
C SER A 324 13.12 11.75 -0.68
N TYR A 325 13.38 12.93 -0.09
CA TYR A 325 13.12 13.23 1.33
C TYR A 325 12.40 14.56 1.60
N SER A 326 12.15 15.40 0.58
CA SER A 326 11.24 16.53 0.69
C SER A 326 9.81 16.04 0.91
N SER A 327 9.23 16.46 2.04
CA SER A 327 7.86 16.11 2.49
C SER A 327 6.80 17.03 1.92
#